data_AF-A0A432K8X9-F1
#
_entry.id   AF-A0A432K8X9-F1
#
_cell.length_a   1.000
_cell.length_b   1.000
_cell.length_c   1.000
_cell.angle_alpha   90.00
_cell.angle_beta   90.00
_cell.angle_gamma   90.00
#
_symmetry.space_group_name_H-M   'P 1'
#
loop_
_entity.id
_entity.type
_entity.pdbx_description
1 polymer ?
#
loop_
_entity_poly.entity_id
_entity_poly.type
_entity_poly.pdbx_seq_one_letter_code
_entity_poly.pdbx_strand_id
1 'polypeptide(L)'
;GLNQKFILMAINNWNEPFHKVKLGGLTCDSMDYYNSEAHSFEVFLPKVERNEKQYVGFFHTGAYQESLGGYGGIQHCLIPAPKHVLIDKDEEGNITTKLFAEEQTSESMLKILGY
;
A
#
# COMPACT_ATOMS: atom_id res chain seq x y z
N GLY A 1 -6.90 -8.74 13.58
CA GLY A 1 -6.49 -7.32 13.70
C GLY A 1 -7.68 -6.46 14.09
N LEU A 2 -7.47 -5.23 14.57
CA LEU A 2 -8.48 -4.34 15.18
C LEU A 2 -9.65 -3.87 14.28
N ASN A 3 -9.97 -4.57 13.18
CA ASN A 3 -10.96 -4.17 12.16
C ASN A 3 -10.85 -2.68 11.76
N GLN A 4 -9.60 -2.18 11.72
CA GLN A 4 -9.27 -0.81 11.36
C GLN A 4 -9.52 -0.62 9.86
N LYS A 5 -10.14 0.51 9.51
CA LYS A 5 -10.46 0.85 8.11
C LYS A 5 -9.66 2.06 7.66
N PHE A 6 -9.25 2.03 6.40
CA PHE A 6 -8.53 3.13 5.76
C PHE A 6 -9.35 3.69 4.61
N ILE A 7 -9.07 4.93 4.25
CA ILE A 7 -9.65 5.49 3.03
C ILE A 7 -8.86 4.93 1.86
N LEU A 8 -9.57 4.35 0.88
CA LEU A 8 -9.01 3.79 -0.33
C LEU A 8 -9.53 4.58 -1.53
N MET A 9 -8.64 5.00 -2.43
CA MET A 9 -9.01 5.75 -3.63
C MET A 9 -8.15 5.35 -4.83
N ALA A 10 -8.74 5.37 -6.03
CA ALA A 10 -7.99 5.35 -7.27
C ALA A 10 -7.18 6.65 -7.41
N ILE A 11 -5.90 6.58 -7.76
CA ILE A 11 -5.05 7.77 -7.95
C ILE A 11 -5.11 8.27 -9.40
N ASN A 12 -5.35 7.39 -10.36
CA ASN A 12 -5.48 7.70 -11.78
C ASN A 12 -6.68 6.99 -12.42
N ASN A 13 -6.95 7.30 -13.69
CA ASN A 13 -8.00 6.71 -14.53
C ASN A 13 -9.44 7.04 -14.06
N TRP A 14 -9.65 8.23 -13.51
CA TRP A 14 -10.96 8.64 -12.96
C TRP A 14 -12.06 8.81 -14.01
N ASN A 15 -11.66 8.97 -15.28
CA ASN A 15 -12.58 9.10 -16.41
C ASN A 15 -13.13 7.75 -16.90
N GLU A 16 -12.60 6.64 -16.40
CA GLU A 16 -13.03 5.30 -16.79
C GLU A 16 -14.24 4.83 -15.98
N PRO A 17 -15.11 3.96 -16.54
CA PRO A 17 -16.19 3.35 -15.80
C PRO A 17 -15.70 2.57 -14.58
N PHE A 18 -16.36 2.76 -13.44
CA PHE A 18 -16.05 2.02 -12.22
C PHE A 18 -16.76 0.67 -12.20
N HIS A 19 -16.09 -0.33 -11.65
CA HIS A 19 -16.65 -1.66 -11.45
C HIS A 19 -16.28 -2.19 -10.07
N LYS A 20 -17.09 -3.12 -9.58
CA LYS A 20 -16.84 -3.77 -8.29
C LYS A 20 -15.61 -4.68 -8.38
N VAL A 21 -14.69 -4.52 -7.44
CA VAL A 21 -13.47 -5.31 -7.33
C VAL A 21 -13.37 -6.00 -5.97
N LYS A 22 -12.60 -7.08 -5.93
CA LYS A 22 -12.08 -7.66 -4.68
C LYS A 22 -10.59 -7.36 -4.64
N LEU A 23 -10.13 -6.80 -3.52
CA LEU A 23 -8.71 -6.46 -3.33
C LEU A 23 -8.12 -7.41 -2.31
N GLY A 24 -7.14 -8.20 -2.77
CA GLY A 24 -6.28 -9.04 -1.93
C GLY A 24 -4.87 -8.49 -1.92
N GLY A 25 -4.15 -8.70 -0.82
CA GLY A 25 -2.72 -8.47 -0.79
C GLY A 25 -1.95 -9.58 -1.52
N LEU A 26 -0.63 -9.45 -1.56
CA LEU A 26 0.26 -10.39 -2.26
C LEU A 26 0.70 -11.57 -1.38
N THR A 27 0.20 -11.64 -0.15
CA THR A 27 0.63 -12.68 0.79
C THR A 27 -0.02 -14.03 0.45
N CYS A 28 0.51 -15.10 1.04
CA CYS A 28 -0.10 -16.42 0.93
C CYS A 28 -1.26 -16.63 1.94
N ASP A 29 -1.65 -15.60 2.70
CA ASP A 29 -2.72 -15.69 3.68
C ASP A 29 -4.09 -15.51 3.03
N SER A 30 -4.99 -16.46 3.28
CA SER A 30 -6.39 -16.39 2.86
C SER A 30 -7.19 -15.27 3.51
N MET A 31 -6.71 -14.70 4.62
CA MET A 31 -7.35 -13.57 5.30
C MET A 31 -6.90 -12.21 4.74
N ASP A 32 -5.91 -12.17 3.86
CA ASP A 32 -5.33 -10.94 3.29
C ASP A 32 -6.18 -10.37 2.16
N TYR A 33 -7.42 -10.02 2.50
CA TYR A 33 -8.37 -9.34 1.63
C TYR A 33 -8.91 -8.11 2.33
N TYR A 34 -8.94 -6.99 1.62
CA TYR A 34 -9.51 -5.76 2.15
C TYR A 34 -11.04 -5.86 2.33
N ASN A 35 -11.68 -6.71 1.53
CA ASN A 35 -13.13 -6.88 1.46
C ASN A 35 -13.62 -8.22 2.08
N SER A 36 -12.86 -8.85 2.98
CA SER A 36 -13.20 -10.18 3.56
C SER A 36 -14.18 -10.13 4.73
N GLU A 37 -14.18 -9.08 5.57
CA GLU A 37 -14.99 -9.05 6.79
C GLU A 37 -16.24 -8.13 6.73
N ALA A 38 -17.39 -8.78 6.95
CA ALA A 38 -18.70 -8.29 7.38
C ALA A 38 -19.39 -7.13 6.59
N HIS A 39 -20.27 -7.58 5.69
CA HIS A 39 -21.60 -7.03 5.35
C HIS A 39 -21.78 -5.75 4.52
N SER A 40 -20.82 -4.84 4.28
CA SER A 40 -21.16 -3.62 3.50
C SER A 40 -20.05 -2.86 2.76
N PHE A 41 -18.84 -3.40 2.59
CA PHE A 41 -17.76 -2.66 1.91
C PHE A 41 -17.47 -3.24 0.54
N GLU A 42 -18.24 -2.79 -0.45
CA GLU A 42 -17.92 -2.99 -1.85
C GLU A 42 -16.88 -1.96 -2.27
N VAL A 43 -15.76 -2.43 -2.81
CA VAL A 43 -14.75 -1.56 -3.39
C VAL A 43 -15.03 -1.40 -4.88
N PHE A 44 -15.06 -0.16 -5.35
CA PHE A 44 -15.18 0.16 -6.76
C PHE A 44 -13.88 0.83 -7.22
N LEU A 45 -13.32 0.33 -8.32
CA LEU A 45 -12.15 0.92 -8.97
C LEU A 45 -12.42 1.11 -10.47
N PRO A 46 -11.68 2.03 -11.12
CA PRO A 46 -11.70 2.18 -12.57
C PRO A 46 -11.46 0.85 -13.29
N LYS A 47 -12.21 0.60 -14.35
CA LYS A 47 -12.00 -0.54 -15.25
C LYS A 47 -10.85 -0.23 -16.19
N VAL A 48 -9.66 -0.71 -15.86
CA VAL A 48 -8.45 -0.54 -16.66
C VAL A 48 -8.25 -1.67 -17.67
N GLU A 49 -7.71 -1.36 -18.84
CA GLU A 49 -7.27 -2.37 -19.80
C GLU A 49 -5.95 -3.01 -19.38
N ARG A 50 -5.60 -4.18 -19.96
CA ARG A 50 -4.44 -4.98 -19.55
C ARG A 50 -3.09 -4.25 -19.64
N ASN A 51 -3.00 -3.20 -20.45
CA ASN A 51 -1.77 -2.42 -20.64
C ASN A 51 -1.76 -1.11 -19.84
N GLU A 52 -2.82 -0.79 -19.11
CA GLU A 52 -2.91 0.42 -18.31
C GLU A 52 -2.63 0.13 -16.83
N LYS A 53 -1.86 1.02 -16.19
CA LYS A 53 -1.55 0.89 -14.77
C LYS A 53 -2.64 1.58 -13.94
N GLN A 54 -3.19 0.88 -12.97
CA GLN A 54 -4.02 1.47 -11.93
C GLN A 54 -3.19 1.67 -10.65
N TYR A 55 -3.12 2.90 -10.17
CA TYR A 55 -2.55 3.22 -8.86
C TYR A 55 -3.69 3.35 -7.84
N VAL A 56 -3.48 2.78 -6.65
CA VAL A 56 -4.44 2.82 -5.53
C VAL A 56 -3.74 3.43 -4.33
N GLY A 57 -4.38 4.43 -3.72
CA GLY A 57 -3.91 5.09 -2.52
C GLY A 57 -4.65 4.60 -1.29
N PHE A 58 -3.91 4.32 -0.23
CA PHE A 58 -4.42 4.12 1.13
C PHE A 58 -4.05 5.35 1.96
N PHE A 59 -5.04 5.98 2.59
CA PHE A 59 -4.87 7.20 3.37
C PHE A 59 -5.22 6.96 4.84
N HIS A 60 -4.81 7.92 5.70
CA HIS A 60 -4.88 7.80 7.17
C HIS A 60 -4.06 6.66 7.76
N THR A 61 -2.94 6.30 7.10
CA THR A 61 -2.01 5.25 7.54
C THR A 61 -0.81 5.79 8.33
N GLY A 62 -0.74 7.10 8.59
CA GLY A 62 0.46 7.76 9.13
C GLY A 62 0.76 7.49 10.62
N ALA A 63 -0.14 6.88 11.38
CA ALA A 63 0.07 6.55 12.78
C ALA A 63 0.07 5.03 12.99
N TYR A 64 1.02 4.53 13.78
CA TYR A 64 1.20 3.13 14.19
C TYR A 64 1.50 2.10 13.10
N GLN A 65 1.10 2.31 11.84
CA GLN A 65 1.17 1.26 10.82
C GLN A 65 2.59 0.81 10.52
N GLU A 66 3.54 1.75 10.42
CA GLU A 66 4.96 1.43 10.24
C GLU A 66 5.57 0.73 11.46
N SER A 67 5.24 1.20 12.67
CA SER A 67 5.77 0.63 13.90
C SER A 67 5.24 -0.78 14.17
N LEU A 68 3.94 -1.00 13.94
CA LEU A 68 3.28 -2.30 14.12
C LEU A 68 3.57 -3.25 12.96
N GLY A 69 3.70 -2.73 11.74
CA GLY A 69 4.12 -3.49 10.57
C GLY A 69 5.57 -3.95 10.65
N GLY A 70 6.37 -3.38 11.55
CA GLY A 70 7.76 -3.76 11.71
C GLY A 70 8.66 -3.17 10.63
N TYR A 71 8.60 -1.84 10.46
CA TYR A 71 9.50 -1.11 9.57
C TYR A 71 10.98 -1.49 9.80
N GLY A 72 11.66 -1.91 8.73
CA GLY A 72 13.03 -2.42 8.78
C GLY A 72 13.19 -3.82 9.39
N GLY A 73 12.09 -4.47 9.77
CA GLY A 73 12.02 -5.85 10.27
C GLY A 73 11.68 -6.86 9.18
N ILE A 74 11.00 -7.94 9.55
CA ILE A 74 10.56 -8.99 8.60
C ILE A 74 9.05 -8.88 8.40
N GLN A 75 8.63 -8.80 7.15
CA GLN A 75 7.23 -8.77 6.77
C GLN A 75 6.68 -10.18 6.50
N HIS A 76 5.36 -10.31 6.54
CA HIS A 76 4.69 -11.55 6.17
C HIS A 76 5.07 -11.95 4.74
N CYS A 77 5.34 -13.24 4.53
CA CYS A 77 5.84 -13.80 3.26
C CYS A 77 7.15 -13.18 2.73
N LEU A 78 7.96 -12.52 3.58
CA LEU A 78 9.19 -11.83 3.17
C LEU A 78 8.94 -10.79 2.06
N ILE A 79 7.76 -10.17 2.04
CA ILE A 79 7.46 -9.08 1.12
C ILE A 79 8.28 -7.86 1.53
N PRO A 80 9.12 -7.29 0.65
CA PRO A 80 9.88 -6.08 0.96
C PRO A 80 9.05 -4.92 1.49
N ALA A 81 9.54 -4.25 2.53
CA ALA A 81 9.01 -2.93 2.89
C ALA A 81 9.24 -1.94 1.73
N PRO A 82 8.24 -1.10 1.38
CA PRO A 82 8.32 -0.20 0.23
C PRO A 82 9.27 0.98 0.50
N LYS A 83 9.61 1.69 -0.59
CA LYS A 83 10.36 2.96 -0.50
C LYS A 83 9.53 4.02 0.22
N HIS A 84 10.18 4.81 1.06
CA HIS A 84 9.57 5.99 1.68
C HIS A 84 10.11 7.26 1.00
N VAL A 85 9.20 8.07 0.48
CA VAL A 85 9.51 9.34 -0.18
C VAL A 85 8.84 10.46 0.59
N LEU A 86 9.62 11.47 0.97
CA LEU A 86 9.12 12.73 1.51
C LEU A 86 8.81 13.65 0.33
N ILE A 87 7.60 14.18 0.33
CA ILE A 87 7.12 15.14 -0.66
C ILE A 87 6.87 16.43 0.09
N ASP A 88 7.52 17.50 -0.34
CA ASP A 88 7.38 18.83 0.24
C ASP A 88 6.94 19.83 -0.85
N LYS A 89 6.28 20.90 -0.42
CA LYS A 89 5.82 21.97 -1.30
C LYS A 89 6.38 23.28 -0.76
N ASP A 90 7.23 23.93 -1.55
CA ASP A 90 7.85 25.19 -1.14
C ASP A 90 6.86 26.38 -1.17
N GLU A 91 7.34 27.55 -0.73
CA GLU A 91 6.55 28.78 -0.67
C GLU A 91 6.08 29.27 -2.05
N GLU A 92 6.81 28.94 -3.11
CA GLU A 92 6.46 29.26 -4.51
C GLU A 92 5.50 28.23 -5.11
N GLY A 93 5.25 27.13 -4.40
CA GLY A 93 4.35 26.06 -4.77
C GLY A 93 5.00 24.94 -5.59
N ASN A 94 6.33 24.93 -5.74
CA ASN A 94 7.04 23.84 -6.40
C ASN A 94 7.07 22.60 -5.51
N ILE A 95 6.89 21.43 -6.13
CA ILE A 95 6.96 20.14 -5.45
C ILE A 95 8.41 19.67 -5.46
N THR A 96 8.95 19.39 -4.28
CA THR A 96 10.25 18.73 -4.11
C THR A 96 10.07 17.35 -3.51
N THR A 97 10.96 16.42 -3.86
CA THR A 97 10.90 15.04 -3.36
C THR A 97 12.26 14.60 -2.84
N LYS A 98 12.25 13.85 -1.75
CA LYS A 98 13.46 13.27 -1.14
C LYS A 98 13.20 11.82 -0.78
N LEU A 99 14.12 10.93 -1.17
CA LEU A 99 14.10 9.55 -0.71
C LEU A 99 14.50 9.50 0.76
N PHE A 100 13.58 9.06 1.62
CA PHE A 100 13.81 8.88 3.05
C PHE A 100 14.33 7.48 3.37
N ALA A 101 13.76 6.48 2.72
CA ALA A 101 14.19 5.09 2.86
C ALA A 101 14.08 4.35 1.53
N GLU A 102 15.10 3.53 1.26
CA GLU A 102 15.09 2.61 0.14
C GLU A 102 14.14 1.43 0.38
N GLU A 103 13.84 0.71 -0.69
CA GLU A 103 13.07 -0.53 -0.62
C GLU A 103 13.91 -1.58 0.08
N GLN A 104 13.27 -2.38 0.94
CA GLN A 104 13.98 -3.41 1.67
C GLN A 104 14.50 -4.50 0.72
N THR A 105 15.79 -4.82 0.82
CA THR A 105 16.36 -5.89 0.00
C THR A 105 16.13 -7.26 0.63
N SER A 106 16.06 -8.31 -0.19
CA SER A 106 16.00 -9.70 0.29
C SER A 106 17.19 -10.06 1.17
N GLU A 107 18.39 -9.59 0.83
CA GLU A 107 19.60 -9.75 1.63
C GLU A 107 19.45 -9.15 3.04
N SER A 108 18.88 -7.95 3.15
CA SER A 108 18.65 -7.33 4.46
C SER A 108 17.69 -8.15 5.34
N MET A 109 16.66 -8.77 4.74
CA MET A 109 15.73 -9.65 5.46
C MET A 109 16.41 -10.95 5.91
N LEU A 110 17.20 -11.57 5.04
CA LEU A 110 17.93 -12.79 5.35
C LEU A 110 18.95 -12.57 6.48
N LYS A 111 19.62 -11.42 6.49
CA LYS A 111 20.53 -11.02 7.57
C LYS A 111 19.82 -10.92 8.93
N ILE A 112 18.59 -10.40 8.97
CA ILE A 112 17.78 -10.33 10.21
C ILE A 112 17.43 -11.74 10.69
N LEU A 113 17.22 -12.68 9.77
CA LEU A 113 17.00 -14.10 10.08
C LEU A 113 18.27 -14.86 10.48
N GLY A 114 19.45 -14.23 10.42
CA GLY A 114 20.73 -14.82 10.80
C GLY A 114 21.43 -15.61 9.69
N TYR A 115 21.05 -15.38 8.43
CA TYR A 115 21.77 -15.90 7.25
C TYR A 115 22.89 -14.96 6.79
#